data_AF-A0A942FNI1-F1
#
_entry.id   AF-A0A942FNI1-F1
#
_cell.length_a   1.000
_cell.length_b   1.000
_cell.length_c   1.000
_cell.angle_alpha   90.00
_cell.angle_beta   90.00
_cell.angle_gamma   90.00
#
_symmetry.space_group_name_H-M   'P 1'
#
loop_
_entity.id
_entity.type
_entity.pdbx_description
1 polymer ?
#
loop_
_entity_poly.entity_id
_entity_poly.type
_entity_poly.pdbx_seq_one_letter_code
_entity_poly.pdbx_strand_id
1 'polypeptide(L)' 'MAEGTQITPEDLDLASPFEKYEGKGLREAREELERDLIQRAISRSRGNISKAAEELGISRPTLYEMMERLKIIKKEV' A
#
# COMPACT_ATOMS: atom_id res chain seq x y z
N MET A 1 4.46 29.01 2.79
CA MET A 1 5.75 29.48 3.36
C MET A 1 5.75 28.99 4.79
N ALA A 2 6.74 28.19 5.19
CA ALA A 2 6.80 27.61 6.53
C ALA A 2 6.94 28.70 7.60
N GLU A 3 6.06 28.68 8.59
CA GLU A 3 6.10 29.63 9.73
C GLU A 3 7.11 29.21 10.82
N GLY A 4 7.84 28.10 10.65
CA GLY A 4 8.81 27.57 11.63
C GLY A 4 10.12 27.02 11.03
N THR A 5 10.97 26.44 11.88
CA THR A 5 12.29 25.89 11.51
C THR A 5 12.24 24.53 10.78
N GLN A 6 11.04 23.96 10.63
CA GLN A 6 10.80 22.72 9.88
C GLN A 6 9.71 22.94 8.85
N ILE A 7 9.91 22.40 7.65
CA ILE A 7 8.93 22.41 6.56
C ILE A 7 7.96 21.26 6.81
N THR A 8 6.66 21.54 6.88
CA THR A 8 5.62 20.52 7.00
C THR A 8 5.04 20.17 5.61
N PRO A 9 4.31 19.05 5.45
CA PRO A 9 3.65 18.73 4.18
C PRO A 9 2.71 19.84 3.68
N GLU A 10 2.04 20.54 4.59
CA GLU A 10 1.15 21.66 4.29
C GLU A 10 1.90 22.84 3.65
N ASP A 11 3.17 23.05 4.01
CA ASP A 11 4.01 24.10 3.42
C ASP A 11 4.39 23.83 1.95
N LEU A 12 4.29 22.58 1.53
CA LEU A 12 4.63 22.08 0.19
C LEU A 12 3.39 21.75 -0.64
N ASP A 13 2.20 22.09 -0.17
CA ASP A 13 0.92 21.73 -0.79
C ASP A 13 0.81 20.21 -1.05
N LEU A 14 1.38 19.42 -0.14
CA LEU A 14 1.35 17.96 -0.21
C LEU A 14 0.08 17.45 0.45
N ALA A 15 -0.68 16.66 -0.31
CA ALA A 15 -1.85 15.94 0.17
C ALA A 15 -1.51 15.09 1.41
N SER A 16 -2.38 15.14 2.42
CA SER A 16 -2.26 14.27 3.60
C SER A 16 -2.37 12.81 3.17
N PRO A 17 -1.52 11.91 3.69
CA PRO A 17 -1.62 10.47 3.39
C PRO A 17 -3.00 9.88 3.71
N PHE A 18 -3.77 10.56 4.55
CA PHE A 18 -5.10 10.16 5.00
C PHE A 18 -6.24 10.72 4.15
N GLU A 19 -6.03 11.72 3.28
CA GLU A 19 -7.07 12.24 2.38
C GLU A 19 -7.64 11.14 1.48
N LYS A 20 -6.80 10.18 1.04
CA LYS A 20 -7.26 9.02 0.26
C LYS A 20 -8.25 8.12 1.00
N TYR A 21 -8.36 8.25 2.32
CA TYR A 21 -9.28 7.51 3.18
C TYR A 21 -10.46 8.35 3.68
N GLU A 22 -10.55 9.63 3.31
CA GLU A 22 -11.60 10.51 3.78
C GLU A 22 -12.98 10.02 3.30
N GLY A 23 -13.95 10.01 4.23
CA GLY A 23 -15.29 9.46 3.98
C GLY A 23 -15.40 7.94 3.88
N LYS A 24 -14.29 7.18 3.96
CA LYS A 24 -14.29 5.71 3.91
C LYS A 24 -14.48 5.08 5.28
N GLY A 25 -15.14 3.92 5.31
CA GLY A 25 -15.20 3.10 6.51
C GLY A 25 -13.87 2.40 6.80
N LEU A 26 -13.63 2.01 8.06
CA LEU A 26 -12.39 1.33 8.48
C LEU A 26 -12.11 0.05 7.65
N ARG A 27 -13.16 -0.67 7.27
CA ARG A 27 -13.05 -1.87 6.43
C ARG A 27 -12.48 -1.53 5.05
N GLU A 28 -13.03 -0.53 4.39
CA GLU A 28 -12.60 -0.11 3.05
C GLU A 28 -11.18 0.45 3.07
N ALA A 29 -10.86 1.27 4.08
CA ALA A 29 -9.52 1.82 4.26
C ALA A 29 -8.46 0.72 4.45
N ARG A 30 -8.78 -0.33 5.21
CA ARG A 30 -7.90 -1.50 5.38
C ARG A 30 -7.71 -2.27 4.08
N GLU A 31 -8.80 -2.58 3.37
CA GLU A 31 -8.72 -3.33 2.10
C GLU A 31 -7.89 -2.57 1.05
N GLU A 32 -7.99 -1.24 1.00
CA GLU A 32 -7.20 -0.41 0.10
C GLU A 32 -5.73 -0.34 0.51
N LEU A 33 -5.45 -0.19 1.81
CA LEU A 33 -4.08 -0.23 2.34
C LEU A 33 -3.42 -1.58 2.02
N GLU A 34 -4.10 -2.70 2.29
CA GLU A 34 -3.62 -4.04 1.98
C GLU A 34 -3.32 -4.19 0.48
N ARG A 35 -4.23 -3.72 -0.38
CA ARG A 35 -4.03 -3.78 -1.84
C ARG A 35 -2.79 -2.99 -2.28
N ASP A 36 -2.61 -1.77 -1.77
CA ASP A 36 -1.46 -0.92 -2.09
C ASP A 36 -0.14 -1.56 -1.63
N LEU A 37 -0.08 -2.07 -0.40
CA LEU A 37 1.10 -2.74 0.14
C LEU A 37 1.48 -3.99 -0.67
N ILE A 38 0.50 -4.83 -1.00
CA ILE A 38 0.73 -6.05 -1.79
C ILE A 38 1.25 -5.70 -3.19
N GLN A 39 0.62 -4.75 -3.89
CA GLN A 39 1.05 -4.35 -5.23
C GLN A 39 2.48 -3.79 -5.22
N ARG A 40 2.81 -2.95 -4.24
CA ARG A 40 4.16 -2.39 -4.10
C ARG A 40 5.20 -3.47 -3.80
N ALA A 41 4.91 -4.41 -2.92
CA ALA A 41 5.83 -5.51 -2.61
C ALA A 41 6.08 -6.40 -3.83
N ILE A 42 5.03 -6.73 -4.60
CA ILE A 42 5.16 -7.50 -5.85
C ILE A 42 6.01 -6.74 -6.87
N SER A 43 5.78 -5.43 -7.03
CA SER A 43 6.55 -4.58 -7.95
C SER A 43 8.03 -4.52 -7.56
N ARG A 44 8.34 -4.24 -6.29
CA ARG A 44 9.73 -4.22 -5.76
C ARG A 44 10.41 -5.59 -5.88
N SER A 45 9.65 -6.66 -5.75
CA SER A 45 10.11 -8.03 -5.91
C SER A 45 10.16 -8.51 -7.36
N ARG A 46 9.86 -7.65 -8.36
CA ARG A 46 9.81 -7.99 -9.79
C ARG A 46 8.96 -9.24 -10.06
N GLY A 47 7.81 -9.36 -9.39
CA GLY A 47 6.91 -10.50 -9.53
C GLY A 47 7.30 -11.76 -8.74
N ASN A 48 8.40 -11.75 -7.97
CA ASN A 48 8.75 -12.87 -7.10
C ASN A 48 7.85 -12.89 -5.85
N ILE A 49 6.84 -13.76 -5.85
CA ILE A 49 5.85 -13.88 -4.78
C ILE A 49 6.47 -14.31 -3.44
N SER A 50 7.52 -15.15 -3.46
CA SER A 50 8.19 -15.57 -2.22
C SER A 50 8.85 -14.39 -1.53
N LYS A 51 9.57 -13.57 -2.32
CA LYS A 51 10.24 -12.39 -1.83
C LYS A 51 9.25 -11.31 -1.37
N ALA A 52 8.15 -11.13 -2.09
CA ALA A 52 7.09 -10.21 -1.69
C ALA A 52 6.41 -10.64 -0.38
N ALA A 53 6.16 -11.94 -0.19
CA ALA A 53 5.58 -12.47 1.04
C ALA A 53 6.53 -12.28 2.24
N GLU A 54 7.82 -12.55 2.05
CA GLU A 54 8.86 -12.32 3.06
C GLU A 54 8.95 -10.84 3.43
N GLU A 55 8.95 -9.94 2.45
CA GLU A 55 8.97 -8.49 2.65
C GLU A 55 7.74 -7.99 3.43
N LEU A 56 6.58 -8.58 3.17
CA LEU A 56 5.33 -8.28 3.87
C LEU A 56 5.22 -8.97 5.25
N GLY A 57 6.18 -9.83 5.61
CA GLY A 57 6.18 -10.56 6.89
C GLY A 57 5.09 -11.62 7.01
N ILE A 58 4.62 -12.17 5.88
CA ILE A 58 3.54 -13.18 5.84
C ILE A 58 3.97 -14.43 5.08
N SER A 59 3.19 -15.50 5.22
CA SER A 59 3.42 -16.72 4.46
C SER A 59 3.02 -16.56 2.99
N ARG A 60 3.64 -17.34 2.10
CA ARG A 60 3.26 -17.39 0.68
C ARG A 60 1.77 -17.77 0.49
N PRO A 61 1.21 -18.80 1.15
CA PRO A 61 -0.21 -19.10 1.07
C PRO A 61 -1.10 -17.92 1.47
N THR A 62 -0.74 -17.21 2.54
CA THR A 62 -1.47 -16.00 3.00
C THR A 62 -1.46 -14.92 1.92
N LEU A 63 -0.32 -14.68 1.27
CA LEU A 63 -0.24 -13.70 0.18
C LEU A 63 -1.14 -14.09 -1.00
N TYR A 64 -1.19 -15.37 -1.38
CA TYR A 64 -2.10 -15.84 -2.43
C TYR A 64 -3.57 -15.64 -2.07
N GLU A 65 -3.97 -16.00 -0.84
CA GLU A 65 -5.35 -15.80 -0.34
C GLU A 65 -5.74 -14.32 -0.36
N MET A 66 -4.84 -13.43 0.09
CA MET A 66 -5.06 -11.99 0.05
C MET A 66 -5.16 -11.46 -1.38
N MET A 67 -4.31 -11.93 -2.30
CA MET A 67 -4.37 -11.54 -3.71
C MET A 67 -5.69 -11.97 -4.36
N GLU A 68 -6.19 -13.16 -4.07
CA GLU A 68 -7.48 -13.65 -4.55
C GLU A 68 -8.63 -12.81 -3.98
N ARG A 69 -8.68 -12.65 -2.65
CA ARG A 69 -9.71 -11.86 -1.96
C ARG A 69 -9.77 -10.40 -2.46
N LEU A 70 -8.61 -9.79 -2.70
CA LEU A 70 -8.50 -8.40 -3.14
C LEU A 70 -8.47 -8.25 -4.67
N LYS A 71 -8.63 -9.34 -5.43
CA LYS A 71 -8.63 -9.38 -6.90
C LYS A 71 -7.40 -8.74 -7.52
N ILE A 72 -6.23 -9.00 -6.95
CA ILE A 72 -4.94 -8.48 -7.42
C ILE A 72 -4.41 -9.41 -8.50
N ILE A 73 -4.43 -8.95 -9.75
CA ILE A 73 -3.92 -9.69 -10.90
C ILE A 73 -2.42 -9.41 -11.03
N LYS A 74 -1.62 -10.46 -11.24
CA LYS A 74 -0.21 -10.32 -11.61
C LYS A 74 -0.15 -9.64 -12.98
N LYS A 75 0.22 -8.36 -13.04
CA LYS A 75 0.68 -7.76 -14.30
C LYS A 75 2.07 -8.29 -14.59
N GLU A 76 2.22 -8.98 -15.71
CA GLU A 76 3.54 -9.26 -16.29
C GLU A 76 4.12 -7.93 -16.78
N VAL A 77 5.36 -7.66 -16.37
CA VAL A 77 6.16 -6.53 -16.86
C VAL A 77 7.06 -7.06 -17.96
#